data_AF-A0A6V7I1W0-F1
#
_entry.id   AF-A0A6V7I1W0-F1
#
_cell.length_a   1.000
_cell.length_b   1.000
_cell.length_c   1.000
_cell.angle_alpha   90.00
_cell.angle_beta   90.00
_cell.angle_gamma   90.00
#
_symmetry.space_group_name_H-M   'P 1'
#
loop_
_entity.id
_entity.type
_entity.pdbx_description
1 polymer ?
#
loop_
_entity_poly.entity_id
_entity_poly.type
_entity_poly.pdbx_seq_one_letter_code
_entity_poly.pdbx_strand_id
1 'polypeptide(L)'
;IIMGSPKAAQKDSVYKFMEPAVVNSLINGSGPTYRAHKKLVVPMVNGGHLITEHIKQFNRQTKIMVDKMAKHLNSGEFDVHHSIVPCVADIVF
;
A
#
# COMPACT_ATOMS: atom_id res chain seq x y z
N ILE A 1 29.50 -1.30 -2.68
CA ILE A 1 28.39 -1.74 -1.79
C ILE A 1 27.41 -0.56 -1.63
N ILE A 2 26.30 -0.55 -2.37
CA ILE A 2 25.32 0.56 -2.34
C ILE A 2 24.30 0.37 -1.21
N MET A 3 23.99 -0.89 -0.85
CA MET A 3 23.00 -1.24 0.19
C MET A 3 23.35 -0.74 1.60
N GLY A 4 24.62 -0.42 1.87
CA GLY A 4 25.08 0.15 3.16
C GLY A 4 25.38 1.65 3.12
N SER A 5 25.22 2.31 1.96
CA SER A 5 25.61 3.70 1.80
C SER A 5 24.63 4.63 2.52
N PRO A 6 25.09 5.51 3.43
CA PRO A 6 24.24 6.49 4.09
C PRO A 6 23.62 7.49 3.10
N LYS A 7 24.27 7.75 1.96
CA LYS A 7 23.72 8.58 0.88
C LYS A 7 22.54 7.92 0.15
N ALA A 8 22.51 6.58 0.08
CA ALA A 8 21.42 5.82 -0.52
C ALA A 8 20.20 5.66 0.41
N ALA A 9 20.31 6.08 1.68
CA ALA A 9 19.25 6.00 2.69
C ALA A 9 18.52 7.33 2.90
N GLN A 10 18.88 8.40 2.17
CA GLN A 10 18.23 9.70 2.25
C GLN A 10 17.12 9.80 1.22
N LYS A 11 15.94 10.24 1.66
CA LYS A 11 14.79 10.54 0.80
C LYS A 11 14.90 11.95 0.24
N ASP A 12 14.31 12.16 -0.94
CA ASP A 12 14.23 13.48 -1.55
C ASP A 12 13.38 14.44 -0.69
N SER A 13 13.64 15.73 -0.82
CA SER A 13 12.89 16.84 -0.21
C SER A 13 11.37 16.73 -0.35
N VAL A 14 10.85 16.13 -1.44
CA VAL A 14 9.41 15.94 -1.65
C VAL A 14 8.73 15.14 -0.52
N TYR A 15 9.46 14.24 0.14
CA TYR A 15 8.91 13.43 1.23
C TYR A 15 8.65 14.24 2.51
N LYS A 16 9.20 15.46 2.63
CA LYS A 16 8.92 16.36 3.75
C LYS A 16 7.48 16.88 3.75
N PHE A 17 6.85 16.98 2.59
CA PHE A 17 5.44 17.38 2.49
C PHE A 17 4.49 16.37 3.15
N MET A 18 4.93 15.11 3.33
CA MET A 18 4.15 14.06 3.99
C MET A 18 4.34 13.99 5.50
N GLU A 19 5.29 14.76 6.05
CA GLU A 19 5.63 14.75 7.47
C GLU A 19 4.45 15.08 8.42
N PRO A 20 3.51 15.98 8.07
CA PRO A 20 2.33 16.23 8.91
C PRO A 20 1.40 15.02 9.06
N ALA A 21 1.37 14.12 8.07
CA ALA A 21 0.49 12.95 8.07
C ALA A 21 1.19 11.70 8.59
N VAL A 22 2.48 11.53 8.31
CA VAL A 22 3.23 10.35 8.71
C VAL A 22 4.64 10.76 9.09
N VAL A 23 4.98 10.76 10.38
CA VAL A 23 6.29 11.24 10.87
C VAL A 23 7.32 10.11 10.84
N ASN A 24 8.45 10.30 10.16
CA ASN A 24 9.60 9.37 10.14
C ASN A 24 9.23 7.90 9.85
N SER A 25 8.21 7.70 9.04
CA SER A 25 7.66 6.38 8.71
C SER A 25 8.52 5.63 7.71
N LEU A 26 8.10 4.42 7.31
CA LEU A 26 8.75 3.68 6.23
C LEU A 26 8.68 4.38 4.86
N ILE A 27 7.77 5.37 4.71
CA ILE A 27 7.53 6.09 3.47
C ILE A 27 8.49 7.28 3.35
N ASN A 28 8.51 8.15 4.36
CA ASN A 28 9.24 9.42 4.37
C ASN A 28 10.49 9.46 5.28
N GLY A 29 10.67 8.48 6.16
CA GLY A 29 11.84 8.37 7.01
C GLY A 29 13.13 8.16 6.20
N SER A 30 14.24 8.66 6.73
CA SER A 30 15.56 8.58 6.12
C SER A 30 16.63 8.13 7.11
N GLY A 31 17.75 7.60 6.60
CA GLY A 31 18.92 7.31 7.42
C GLY A 31 18.74 6.15 8.42
N PRO A 32 19.32 6.23 9.63
CA PRO A 32 19.30 5.15 10.62
C PRO A 32 17.90 4.77 11.11
N THR A 33 16.99 5.74 11.27
CA THR A 33 15.60 5.50 11.73
C THR A 33 14.81 4.69 10.69
N TYR A 34 14.92 5.06 9.41
CA TYR A 34 14.35 4.27 8.32
C TYR A 34 14.87 2.83 8.33
N ARG A 35 16.18 2.63 8.49
CA ARG A 35 16.77 1.28 8.55
C ARG A 35 16.25 0.48 9.74
N ALA A 36 16.12 1.10 10.90
CA ALA A 36 15.58 0.46 12.10
C ALA A 36 14.12 0.02 11.88
N HIS A 37 13.26 0.93 11.39
CA HIS A 37 11.87 0.62 11.04
C HIS A 37 11.77 -0.48 9.99
N LYS A 38 12.59 -0.42 8.94
CA LYS A 38 12.63 -1.44 7.88
C LYS A 38 13.00 -2.81 8.42
N LYS A 39 14.00 -2.88 9.31
CA LYS A 39 14.44 -4.15 9.92
C LYS A 39 13.32 -4.83 10.73
N LEU A 40 12.42 -4.06 11.33
CA LEU A 40 11.30 -4.58 12.11
C LEU A 40 10.09 -4.93 11.24
N VAL A 41 9.69 -4.04 10.35
CA VAL A 41 8.43 -4.17 9.59
C VAL A 41 8.57 -5.08 8.38
N VAL A 42 9.69 -5.02 7.65
CA VAL A 42 9.86 -5.79 6.40
C VAL A 42 9.71 -7.30 6.61
N PRO A 43 10.29 -7.94 7.65
CA PRO A 43 10.07 -9.37 7.87
C PRO A 43 8.60 -9.75 8.14
N MET A 44 7.81 -8.81 8.67
CA MET A 44 6.37 -9.01 8.92
C MET A 44 5.56 -8.89 7.62
N VAL A 45 6.03 -8.08 6.65
CA VAL A 45 5.25 -7.77 5.42
C VAL A 45 5.78 -8.39 4.13
N ASN A 46 7.07 -8.72 4.03
CA ASN A 46 7.70 -9.28 2.82
C ASN A 46 7.62 -10.82 2.76
N GLY A 47 6.57 -11.41 3.34
CA GLY A 47 6.35 -12.85 3.31
C GLY A 47 5.15 -13.22 2.46
N GLY A 48 5.18 -14.42 1.88
CA GLY A 48 3.98 -15.04 1.29
C GLY A 48 2.84 -15.22 2.31
N HIS A 49 3.15 -15.18 3.61
CA HIS A 49 2.20 -15.31 4.71
C HIS A 49 1.10 -14.26 4.69
N LEU A 50 1.42 -12.96 4.47
CA LEU A 50 0.40 -11.92 4.34
C LEU A 50 -0.58 -12.23 3.19
N ILE A 51 -0.05 -12.61 2.03
CA ILE A 51 -0.88 -12.97 0.87
C ILE A 51 -1.73 -14.19 1.20
N THR A 52 -1.15 -15.25 1.78
CA THR A 52 -1.87 -16.48 2.14
C THR A 52 -2.97 -16.22 3.17
N GLU A 53 -2.72 -15.38 4.18
CA GLU A 53 -3.71 -15.05 5.21
C GLU A 53 -4.84 -14.18 4.65
N HIS A 54 -4.53 -13.23 3.76
CA HIS A 54 -5.49 -12.23 3.29
C HIS A 54 -6.15 -12.60 1.95
N ILE A 55 -5.74 -13.69 1.29
CA ILE A 55 -6.28 -14.08 -0.02
C ILE A 55 -7.79 -14.29 0.00
N LYS A 56 -8.35 -14.74 1.13
CA LYS A 56 -9.80 -14.89 1.30
C LYS A 56 -10.51 -13.54 1.28
N GLN A 57 -9.95 -12.53 1.95
CA GLN A 57 -10.50 -11.17 1.95
C GLN A 57 -10.37 -10.54 0.57
N PHE A 58 -9.22 -10.72 -0.10
CA PHE A 58 -9.03 -10.22 -1.48
C PHE A 58 -10.07 -10.82 -2.42
N ASN A 59 -10.27 -12.14 -2.39
CA ASN A 59 -11.27 -12.81 -3.22
C ASN A 59 -12.69 -12.33 -2.91
N ARG A 60 -13.01 -12.11 -1.63
CA ARG A 60 -14.33 -11.60 -1.22
C ARG A 60 -14.57 -10.20 -1.77
N GLN A 61 -13.61 -9.29 -1.60
CA GLN A 61 -13.75 -7.91 -2.05
C GLN A 61 -13.74 -7.79 -3.57
N THR A 62 -12.97 -8.61 -4.27
CA THR A 62 -13.01 -8.69 -5.73
C THR A 62 -14.38 -9.15 -6.24
N LYS A 63 -15.02 -10.13 -5.59
CA LYS A 63 -16.40 -10.54 -5.96
C LYS A 63 -17.39 -9.38 -5.80
N ILE A 64 -17.32 -8.67 -4.66
CA ILE A 64 -18.17 -7.49 -4.41
C ILE A 64 -17.92 -6.40 -5.47
N MET A 65 -16.66 -6.18 -5.85
CA MET A 65 -16.29 -5.24 -6.90
C MET A 65 -16.91 -5.63 -8.24
N VAL A 66 -16.82 -6.91 -8.63
CA VAL A 66 -17.45 -7.44 -9.86
C VAL A 66 -18.96 -7.26 -9.81
N ASP A 67 -19.61 -7.56 -8.69
CA ASP A 67 -21.07 -7.39 -8.54
C ASP A 67 -21.50 -5.92 -8.62
N LYS A 68 -20.66 -4.98 -8.14
CA LYS A 68 -20.88 -3.53 -8.29
C LYS A 68 -20.73 -3.10 -9.75
N MET A 69 -19.66 -3.55 -10.41
CA MET A 69 -19.41 -3.24 -11.82
C MET A 69 -20.48 -3.85 -12.75
N ALA A 70 -21.02 -5.01 -12.39
CA ALA A 70 -22.09 -5.66 -13.15
C ALA A 70 -23.36 -4.80 -13.27
N LYS A 71 -23.60 -3.87 -12.32
CA LYS A 71 -24.73 -2.92 -12.40
C LYS A 71 -24.56 -1.87 -13.49
N HIS A 72 -23.34 -1.68 -13.99
CA HIS A 72 -23.01 -0.75 -15.07
C HIS A 72 -22.95 -1.45 -16.43
N LEU A 73 -23.33 -2.74 -16.51
CA LEU A 73 -23.44 -3.42 -17.79
C LEU A 73 -24.49 -2.73 -18.66
N ASN A 74 -24.12 -2.46 -19.91
CA ASN A 74 -24.94 -1.75 -20.90
C ASN A 74 -25.23 -0.27 -20.60
N SER A 75 -24.61 0.35 -19.58
CA SER A 75 -24.78 1.78 -19.29
C SER A 75 -23.81 2.69 -20.05
N GLY A 76 -23.01 2.15 -20.98
CA GLY A 76 -21.96 2.88 -21.68
C GLY A 76 -20.67 3.01 -20.86
N GLU A 77 -19.97 4.13 -21.01
CA GLU A 77 -18.76 4.43 -20.23
C GLU A 77 -19.12 4.72 -18.76
N PHE A 78 -18.35 4.19 -17.83
CA PHE A 78 -18.51 4.46 -16.41
C PHE A 78 -17.15 4.59 -15.72
N ASP A 79 -17.13 5.32 -14.61
CA ASP A 79 -15.92 5.50 -13.81
C ASP A 79 -15.70 4.30 -12.86
N VAL A 80 -14.63 3.55 -13.12
CA VAL A 80 -14.24 2.38 -12.34
C VAL A 80 -13.69 2.75 -10.96
N HIS A 81 -13.21 3.99 -10.74
CA HIS A 81 -12.67 4.42 -9.45
C HIS A 81 -13.70 4.25 -8.33
N HIS A 82 -14.98 4.51 -8.62
CA HIS A 82 -16.07 4.36 -7.67
C HIS A 82 -16.31 2.91 -7.23
N SER A 83 -15.90 1.93 -8.04
CA SER A 83 -15.96 0.50 -7.68
C SER A 83 -14.67 0.00 -7.03
N ILE A 84 -13.50 0.46 -7.50
CA ILE A 84 -12.20 0.01 -7.02
C ILE A 84 -11.84 0.61 -5.66
N VAL A 85 -11.94 1.93 -5.50
CA VAL A 85 -11.42 2.63 -4.32
C VAL A 85 -12.04 2.11 -3.01
N PRO A 86 -13.37 1.91 -2.90
CA PRO A 86 -13.96 1.37 -1.67
C PRO A 86 -13.53 -0.08 -1.41
N CYS A 87 -13.46 -0.91 -2.45
CA CYS A 87 -13.04 -2.31 -2.29
C CYS A 87 -11.57 -2.43 -1.89
N VAL A 88 -10.69 -1.55 -2.37
CA VAL A 88 -9.30 -1.48 -1.92
C VAL A 88 -9.20 -0.97 -0.49
N ALA A 89 -10.03 0.01 -0.10
CA ALA A 89 -10.08 0.48 1.28
C ALA A 89 -10.48 -0.67 2.24
N ASP A 90 -11.51 -1.46 1.89
CA ASP A 90 -11.97 -2.62 2.67
C ASP A 90 -10.99 -3.82 2.68
N ILE A 91 -9.96 -3.77 1.82
CA ILE A 91 -8.86 -4.73 1.81
C ILE A 91 -7.75 -4.29 2.77
N VAL A 92 -7.50 -2.99 2.86
CA VAL A 92 -6.40 -2.40 3.63
C VAL A 92 -6.78 -2.13 5.09
N PHE A 93 -8.05 -1.84 5.36
CA PHE A 93 -8.62 -1.56 6.69
C PHE A 93 -9.54 -2.68 7.15
#